data_AF-A0A7S1X7M1-F1
#
_entry.id   AF-A0A7S1X7M1-F1
#
_cell.length_a   1.000
_cell.length_b   1.000
_cell.length_c   1.000
_cell.angle_alpha   90.00
_cell.angle_beta   90.00
_cell.angle_gamma   90.00
#
_symmetry.space_group_name_H-M   'P 1'
#
loop_
_entity.id
_entity.type
_entity.pdbx_description
1 polymer ?
#
loop_
_entity_poly.entity_id
_entity_poly.type
_entity_poly.pdbx_seq_one_letter_code
_entity_poly.pdbx_strand_id
1 'polypeptide(L)'
;VAAGVGSLVSAYMGSTPMIIAAEGAVGIKEGGRTGLTAITTACCFLIALFFAPLLQAVPSTATAPVLVLVGVMMMGESKHINWGMMTTAVPAFLTIVMQPFTFSISHGIYAGILFYILLFFLTGDFITAAKQLISRDDRGENDMEEPLLLPSEENGREAPQTRHSEDSFLQVVGRKASSFATSPPTFEYNTHQVLLGSPNSGSGSLGQSSRE
;
A
#
# COMPACT_ATOMS: atom_id res chain seq x y z
N VAL A 1 10.79 9.26 11.96
CA VAL A 1 11.75 9.83 12.95
C VAL A 1 13.11 9.15 12.93
N ALA A 2 13.20 7.82 13.07
CA ALA A 2 14.49 7.10 13.10
C ALA A 2 15.37 7.33 11.86
N ALA A 3 14.83 7.18 10.64
CA ALA A 3 15.57 7.44 9.40
C ALA A 3 16.06 8.91 9.27
N GLY A 4 15.30 9.86 9.84
CA GLY A 4 15.68 11.27 9.86
C GLY A 4 16.87 11.52 10.79
N VAL A 5 16.81 11.01 12.02
CA VAL A 5 17.93 11.09 12.98
C VAL A 5 19.16 10.35 12.43
N GLY A 6 18.98 9.16 11.86
CA GLY A 6 20.06 8.38 11.25
C GLY A 6 20.73 9.11 10.08
N SER A 7 19.96 9.78 9.23
CA SER A 7 20.51 10.57 8.12
C SER A 7 21.28 11.81 8.60
N LEU A 8 20.84 12.46 9.68
CA LEU A 8 21.59 13.57 10.29
C LEU A 8 22.96 13.12 10.80
N VAL A 9 23.00 12.00 11.51
CA VAL A 9 24.27 11.40 12.00
C VAL A 9 25.17 10.99 10.82
N SER A 10 24.59 10.37 9.79
CA SER A 10 25.30 10.00 8.56
C SER A 10 25.93 11.21 7.87
N ALA A 11 25.19 12.32 7.77
CA ALA A 11 25.68 13.57 7.20
C ALA A 11 26.84 14.17 8.01
N TYR A 12 26.78 14.13 9.34
CA TYR A 12 27.90 14.54 10.20
C TYR A 12 29.15 13.65 10.00
N MET A 13 28.95 12.37 9.71
CA MET A 13 30.02 11.43 9.38
C MET A 13 30.47 11.50 7.90
N GLY A 14 29.86 12.37 7.09
CA GLY A 14 30.21 12.54 5.67
C GLY A 14 29.69 11.44 4.73
N SER A 15 28.68 10.68 5.15
CA SER A 15 28.07 9.59 4.37
C SER A 15 26.70 9.99 3.78
N THR A 16 26.13 9.13 2.94
CA THR A 16 24.86 9.37 2.23
C THR A 16 23.65 9.22 3.16
N PRO A 17 22.49 9.82 2.83
CA PRO A 17 21.28 9.69 3.63
C PRO A 17 20.79 8.23 3.73
N MET A 18 20.14 7.91 4.84
CA MET A 18 19.62 6.57 5.11
C MET A 18 18.26 6.35 4.41
N ILE A 19 18.13 5.24 3.69
CA ILE A 19 16.88 4.83 3.01
C ILE A 19 16.38 3.53 3.64
N ILE A 20 15.06 3.41 3.80
CA ILE A 20 14.41 2.18 4.25
C ILE A 20 14.29 1.25 3.04
N ALA A 21 15.19 0.27 2.94
CA ALA A 21 15.23 -0.65 1.80
C ALA A 21 14.14 -1.72 1.89
N ALA A 22 13.52 -2.03 0.74
CA ALA A 22 12.45 -3.02 0.64
C ALA A 22 12.92 -4.46 0.92
N GLU A 23 14.20 -4.77 0.63
CA GLU A 23 14.82 -6.07 0.94
C GLU A 23 14.80 -6.42 2.43
N GLY A 24 14.78 -5.42 3.32
CA GLY A 24 14.65 -5.63 4.76
C GLY A 24 13.35 -6.34 5.16
N ALA A 25 12.32 -6.30 4.30
CA ALA A 25 11.07 -7.02 4.53
C ALA A 25 11.27 -8.55 4.53
N VAL A 26 12.27 -9.06 3.82
CA VAL A 26 12.61 -10.49 3.81
C VAL A 26 13.08 -10.93 5.20
N GLY A 27 13.90 -10.12 5.87
CA GLY A 27 14.35 -10.40 7.24
C GLY A 27 13.20 -10.41 8.26
N ILE A 28 12.17 -9.58 8.06
CA ILE A 28 10.96 -9.60 8.89
C ILE A 28 10.15 -10.87 8.63
N LYS A 29 10.07 -11.31 7.37
CA LYS A 29 9.37 -12.54 6.95
C LYS A 29 10.01 -13.80 7.52
N GLU A 30 11.33 -13.82 7.65
CA GLU A 30 12.09 -14.92 8.27
C GLU A 30 12.04 -14.93 9.81
N GLY A 31 11.33 -13.99 10.43
CA GLY A 31 11.11 -13.95 11.88
C GLY A 31 11.87 -12.85 12.62
N GLY A 32 12.58 -11.97 11.90
CA GLY A 32 13.26 -10.80 12.46
C GLY A 32 12.29 -9.68 12.85
N ARG A 33 11.54 -9.90 13.94
CA ARG A 33 10.54 -8.94 14.46
C ARG A 33 11.05 -8.08 15.62
N THR A 34 12.27 -8.33 16.11
CA THR A 34 12.88 -7.61 17.24
C THR A 34 13.97 -6.66 16.76
N GLY A 35 14.19 -5.57 17.51
CA GLY A 35 15.30 -4.64 17.23
C GLY A 35 16.69 -5.28 17.35
N LEU A 36 16.80 -6.47 17.96
CA LEU A 36 18.04 -7.20 18.09
C LEU A 36 18.59 -7.64 16.72
N THR A 37 17.72 -8.01 15.77
CA THR A 37 18.17 -8.41 14.42
C THR A 37 18.80 -7.26 13.65
N ALA A 38 18.28 -6.04 13.82
CA ALA A 38 18.85 -4.83 13.25
C ALA A 38 20.24 -4.53 13.83
N ILE A 39 20.43 -4.70 15.15
CA ILE A 39 21.72 -4.52 15.81
C ILE A 39 22.73 -5.57 15.34
N THR A 40 22.33 -6.84 15.28
CA THR A 40 23.21 -7.91 14.77
C THR A 40 23.62 -7.67 13.32
N THR A 41 22.69 -7.23 12.47
CA THR A 41 22.97 -6.88 11.06
C THR A 41 23.94 -5.70 10.97
N ALA A 42 23.75 -4.66 11.79
CA ALA A 42 24.64 -3.50 11.84
C ALA A 42 26.05 -3.89 12.33
N CYS A 43 26.17 -4.74 13.35
CA CYS A 43 27.46 -5.26 13.81
C CYS A 43 28.16 -6.10 12.72
N CYS A 44 27.42 -6.94 12.00
CA CYS A 44 27.95 -7.72 10.89
C CYS A 44 28.46 -6.80 9.76
N PHE A 45 27.72 -5.74 9.42
CA PHE A 45 28.16 -4.73 8.45
C PHE A 45 29.40 -3.96 8.92
N LEU A 46 29.49 -3.64 10.22
CA LEU A 46 30.66 -2.97 10.79
C LEU A 46 31.91 -3.87 10.69
N ILE A 47 31.77 -5.16 10.96
CA ILE A 47 32.85 -6.15 10.74
C ILE A 47 33.18 -6.25 9.25
N ALA A 48 32.18 -6.23 8.36
CA ALA A 48 32.38 -6.28 6.92
C ALA A 48 33.19 -5.08 6.38
N LEU A 49 33.17 -3.91 7.03
CA LEU A 49 34.00 -2.76 6.65
C LEU A 49 35.50 -3.04 6.77
N PHE A 50 35.94 -3.92 7.68
CA PHE A 50 37.35 -4.35 7.73
C PHE A 50 37.74 -5.19 6.50
N PHE A 51 36.77 -5.83 5.86
CA PHE A 51 36.93 -6.56 4.60
C PHE A 51 36.66 -5.68 3.36
N ALA A 52 36.32 -4.40 3.52
CA ALA A 52 36.18 -3.46 2.41
C ALA A 52 37.36 -3.43 1.42
N PRO A 53 38.65 -3.49 1.83
CA PRO A 53 39.77 -3.52 0.87
C PRO A 53 39.78 -4.78 -0.01
N LEU A 54 39.22 -5.91 0.45
CA LEU A 54 39.06 -7.11 -0.38
C LEU A 54 37.98 -6.91 -1.45
N LEU A 55 36.92 -6.15 -1.15
CA LEU A 55 35.86 -5.85 -2.10
C LEU A 55 36.31 -4.90 -3.22
N GLN A 56 37.31 -4.06 -2.97
CA GLN A 56 37.89 -3.21 -4.02
C GLN A 56 38.68 -3.99 -5.09
N ALA A 57 39.05 -5.25 -4.82
CA ALA A 57 39.66 -6.12 -5.81
C ALA A 57 38.66 -6.65 -6.85
N VAL A 58 37.35 -6.48 -6.63
CA VAL A 58 36.31 -6.94 -7.55
C VAL A 58 36.19 -5.98 -8.74
N PRO A 59 36.32 -6.46 -9.98
CA PRO A 59 36.20 -5.61 -11.17
C PRO A 59 34.78 -5.05 -11.32
N SER A 60 34.66 -3.80 -11.77
CA SER A 60 33.37 -3.11 -11.96
C SER A 60 32.45 -3.80 -12.97
N THR A 61 33.00 -4.60 -13.89
CA THR A 61 32.21 -5.40 -14.84
C THR A 61 31.37 -6.47 -14.14
N ALA A 62 31.77 -6.92 -12.95
CA ALA A 62 31.02 -7.94 -12.19
C ALA A 62 29.74 -7.39 -11.54
N THR A 63 29.65 -6.09 -11.27
CA THR A 63 28.48 -5.48 -10.63
C THR A 63 27.36 -5.12 -11.61
N ALA A 64 27.69 -4.95 -12.90
CA ALA A 64 26.73 -4.64 -13.96
C ALA A 64 25.55 -5.64 -14.05
N PRO A 65 25.77 -6.97 -14.15
CA PRO A 65 24.64 -7.93 -14.22
C PRO A 65 23.80 -7.96 -12.94
N VAL A 66 24.40 -7.65 -11.78
CA VAL A 66 23.69 -7.58 -10.50
C VAL A 66 22.71 -6.40 -10.52
N LEU A 67 23.13 -5.23 -10.99
CA LEU A 67 22.25 -4.05 -11.10
C LEU A 67 21.09 -4.28 -12.08
N VAL A 68 21.32 -5.02 -13.18
CA VAL A 68 20.26 -5.41 -14.12
C VAL A 68 19.23 -6.31 -13.43
N LEU A 69 19.68 -7.34 -12.70
CA LEU A 69 18.79 -8.26 -11.99
C LEU A 69 17.95 -7.53 -10.95
N VAL A 70 18.57 -6.67 -10.13
CA VAL A 70 17.87 -5.87 -9.12
C VAL A 70 16.84 -4.96 -9.78
N GLY A 71 17.18 -4.31 -10.91
CA GLY A 71 16.25 -3.49 -11.68
C GLY A 71 15.02 -4.28 -12.17
N VAL A 72 15.22 -5.51 -12.67
CA VAL A 72 14.13 -6.39 -13.10
C VAL A 72 13.24 -6.78 -11.91
N MET A 73 13.83 -7.11 -10.76
CA MET A 73 13.07 -7.45 -9.56
C MET A 73 12.23 -6.25 -9.06
N MET A 74 12.80 -5.04 -9.06
CA MET A 74 12.09 -3.82 -8.65
C MET A 74 10.96 -3.43 -9.62
N MET A 75 11.13 -3.69 -10.93
CA MET A 75 10.06 -3.46 -11.90
C MET A 75 8.85 -4.36 -11.66
N GLY A 76 9.02 -5.53 -11.02
CA GLY A 76 7.92 -6.41 -10.63
C GLY A 76 6.88 -5.74 -9.72
N GLU A 77 7.30 -4.80 -8.88
CA GLU A 77 6.41 -4.06 -7.98
C GLU A 77 5.44 -3.12 -8.71
N SER A 78 5.74 -2.76 -9.97
CA SER A 78 4.85 -1.92 -10.81
C SER A 78 3.50 -2.58 -11.11
N LYS A 79 3.38 -3.90 -10.93
CA LYS A 79 2.12 -4.65 -11.03
C LYS A 79 1.04 -4.16 -10.06
N HIS A 80 1.42 -3.62 -8.91
CA HIS A 80 0.48 -3.17 -7.89
C HIS A 80 -0.24 -1.86 -8.26
N ILE A 81 0.16 -1.22 -9.36
CA ILE A 81 -0.45 0.00 -9.87
C ILE A 81 -1.77 -0.36 -10.58
N ASN A 82 -2.86 0.36 -10.27
CA ASN A 82 -4.14 0.18 -10.95
C ASN A 82 -4.10 0.85 -12.33
N TRP A 83 -3.75 0.07 -13.35
CA TRP A 83 -3.69 0.50 -14.75
C TRP A 83 -5.06 0.78 -15.39
N GLY A 84 -6.16 0.38 -14.75
CA GLY A 84 -7.52 0.63 -15.25
C GLY A 84 -8.00 2.06 -15.03
N MET A 85 -7.38 2.81 -14.12
CA MET A 85 -7.73 4.21 -13.85
C MET A 85 -6.71 5.15 -14.47
N MET A 86 -7.12 5.90 -15.50
CA MET A 86 -6.23 6.79 -16.26
C MET A 86 -5.62 7.89 -15.39
N THR A 87 -6.35 8.37 -14.37
CA THR A 87 -5.89 9.37 -13.38
C THR A 87 -4.65 8.91 -12.62
N THR A 88 -4.46 7.60 -12.42
CA THR A 88 -3.30 7.03 -11.72
C THR A 88 -2.29 6.42 -12.69
N ALA A 89 -2.76 5.80 -13.78
CA ALA A 89 -1.93 5.12 -14.76
C ALA A 89 -1.00 6.08 -15.53
N VAL A 90 -1.52 7.23 -15.97
CA VAL A 90 -0.75 8.24 -16.73
C VAL A 90 0.41 8.81 -15.91
N PRO A 91 0.21 9.34 -14.68
CA PRO A 91 1.30 9.89 -13.89
C PRO A 91 2.32 8.82 -13.47
N ALA A 92 1.87 7.59 -13.17
CA ALA A 92 2.76 6.47 -12.87
C ALA A 92 3.66 6.12 -14.06
N PHE A 93 3.09 6.01 -15.26
CA PHE A 93 3.84 5.76 -16.49
C PHE A 93 4.84 6.88 -16.78
N LEU A 94 4.41 8.14 -16.65
CA LEU A 94 5.27 9.29 -16.89
C LEU A 94 6.46 9.32 -15.92
N THR A 95 6.24 8.98 -14.66
CA THR A 95 7.31 8.89 -13.64
C THR A 95 8.39 7.89 -14.07
N ILE A 96 7.97 6.67 -14.44
CA ILE A 96 8.88 5.57 -14.80
C ILE A 96 9.73 5.93 -16.03
N VAL A 97 9.14 6.58 -17.03
CA VAL A 97 9.84 6.91 -18.28
C VAL A 97 10.70 8.17 -18.15
N MET A 98 10.25 9.17 -17.38
CA MET A 98 10.99 10.44 -17.24
C MET A 98 12.27 10.32 -16.41
N GLN A 99 12.32 9.39 -15.45
CA GLN A 99 13.51 9.16 -14.62
C GLN A 99 14.78 8.81 -15.44
N PRO A 100 14.78 7.77 -16.30
CA PRO A 100 15.93 7.47 -17.15
C PRO A 100 16.14 8.53 -18.23
N PHE A 101 15.07 9.12 -18.77
CA PHE A 101 15.18 10.13 -19.82
C PHE A 101 15.87 11.42 -19.35
N THR A 102 15.62 11.84 -18.11
CA THR A 102 16.20 13.07 -17.54
C THR A 102 17.55 12.82 -16.85
N PHE A 103 18.01 11.56 -16.78
CA PHE A 103 19.17 11.14 -15.98
C PHE A 103 19.13 11.65 -14.53
N SER A 104 17.93 11.90 -14.00
CA SER A 104 17.69 12.47 -12.69
C SER A 104 16.42 11.88 -12.09
N ILE A 105 16.58 11.22 -10.94
CA ILE A 105 15.49 10.61 -10.19
C ILE A 105 14.48 11.70 -9.77
N SER A 106 14.98 12.85 -9.30
CA SER A 106 14.15 13.94 -8.80
C SER A 106 13.24 14.53 -9.89
N HIS A 107 13.79 14.82 -11.07
CA HIS A 107 12.99 15.39 -12.16
C HIS A 107 11.89 14.44 -12.65
N GLY A 108 12.16 13.12 -12.72
CA GLY A 108 11.15 12.14 -13.07
C GLY A 108 10.00 12.07 -12.06
N ILE A 109 10.32 12.11 -10.76
CA ILE A 109 9.31 12.16 -9.69
C ILE A 109 8.47 13.44 -9.78
N TYR A 110 9.11 14.60 -10.01
CA TYR A 110 8.38 15.87 -10.15
C TYR A 110 7.41 15.86 -11.33
N ALA A 111 7.83 15.33 -12.48
CA ALA A 111 6.98 15.22 -13.66
C ALA A 111 5.72 14.37 -13.38
N GLY A 112 5.89 13.23 -12.69
CA GLY A 112 4.79 12.35 -12.28
C GLY A 112 3.79 13.02 -11.35
N ILE A 113 4.30 13.64 -10.27
CA ILE A 113 3.45 14.33 -9.28
C ILE A 113 2.71 15.51 -9.94
N LEU A 114 3.40 16.29 -10.78
CA LEU A 114 2.80 17.42 -11.48
C LEU A 114 1.65 16.97 -12.37
N PHE A 115 1.83 15.87 -13.11
CA PHE A 115 0.78 15.32 -13.97
C PHE A 115 -0.40 14.76 -13.18
N TYR A 116 -0.14 14.14 -12.01
CA TYR A 116 -1.20 13.67 -11.12
C TYR A 116 -2.05 14.83 -10.60
N ILE A 117 -1.41 15.91 -10.14
CA ILE A 117 -2.10 17.11 -9.68
C ILE A 117 -2.90 17.74 -10.83
N LEU A 118 -2.32 17.83 -12.03
CA LEU A 118 -3.02 18.36 -13.20
C LEU A 118 -4.28 17.56 -13.53
N LEU A 119 -4.18 16.22 -13.59
CA LEU A 119 -5.32 15.33 -13.83
C LEU A 119 -6.38 15.42 -12.74
N PHE A 120 -5.96 15.55 -11.48
CA PHE A 120 -6.87 15.72 -10.34
C PHE A 120 -7.69 17.03 -10.45
N PHE A 121 -7.06 18.11 -10.90
CA PHE A 121 -7.76 19.37 -11.18
C PHE A 121 -8.69 19.28 -12.40
N LEU A 122 -8.23 18.66 -13.50
CA LEU A 122 -9.00 18.57 -14.74
C LEU A 122 -10.22 17.64 -14.63
N THR A 123 -10.11 16.55 -13.86
CA THR A 123 -11.19 15.57 -13.68
C THR A 123 -12.29 16.09 -12.75
N GLY A 124 -12.05 17.19 -12.01
CA GLY A 124 -13.03 17.78 -11.10
C GLY A 124 -13.17 17.01 -9.78
N ASP A 125 -12.33 16.00 -9.53
CA ASP A 125 -12.28 15.23 -8.28
C ASP A 125 -12.03 16.13 -7.07
N PHE A 126 -11.45 17.32 -7.26
CA PHE A 126 -11.30 18.32 -6.20
C PHE A 126 -12.66 18.76 -5.63
N ILE A 127 -13.71 18.86 -6.46
CA ILE A 127 -15.06 19.25 -6.03
C ILE A 127 -15.68 18.12 -5.21
N THR A 128 -15.50 16.88 -5.66
CA THR A 128 -15.96 15.68 -4.95
C THR A 128 -15.26 15.54 -3.60
N ALA A 129 -13.94 15.74 -3.56
CA ALA A 129 -13.16 15.72 -2.33
C ALA A 129 -13.56 16.86 -1.37
N ALA A 130 -13.75 18.08 -1.87
CA ALA A 130 -14.20 19.21 -1.07
C ALA A 130 -15.59 18.99 -0.47
N LYS A 131 -16.51 18.44 -1.27
CA LYS A 131 -17.86 18.09 -0.81
C LYS A 131 -17.84 17.02 0.27
N GLN A 132 -16.97 16.02 0.15
CA GLN A 132 -16.81 14.98 1.15
C GLN A 132 -16.23 15.50 2.48
N LEU A 133 -15.34 16.48 2.44
CA LEU A 133 -14.79 17.09 3.67
C LEU A 133 -15.86 17.89 4.42
N ILE A 134 -16.70 18.65 3.71
CA ILE A 134 -17.83 19.39 4.29
C ILE A 134 -18.84 18.41 4.92
N SER A 135 -19.15 17.30 4.27
CA SER A 135 -20.07 16.28 4.82
C SER A 135 -19.52 15.46 6.00
N ARG A 136 -18.24 15.61 6.36
CA ARG A 136 -17.66 14.96 7.56
C ARG A 136 -17.74 15.86 8.79
N ASP A 137 -17.77 17.17 8.60
CA ASP A 137 -17.93 18.16 9.67
C ASP A 137 -19.30 18.00 10.35
N ASP A 138 -20.36 17.83 9.55
CA ASP A 138 -21.73 17.58 10.06
C ASP A 138 -21.88 16.26 10.84
N ARG A 139 -20.97 15.30 10.65
CA ARG A 139 -21.04 13.98 11.31
C ARG A 139 -20.38 13.97 12.70
N GLY A 140 -19.44 14.89 12.96
CA GLY A 140 -18.74 14.98 14.25
C GLY A 140 -19.57 15.66 15.35
N GLU A 141 -20.58 16.44 14.99
CA GLU A 141 -21.45 17.15 15.95
C GLU A 141 -22.58 16.25 16.50
N ASN A 142 -23.07 15.29 15.71
CA ASN A 142 -24.19 14.41 16.10
C ASN A 142 -23.79 13.24 17.02
N ASP A 143 -22.49 12.94 17.15
CA ASP A 143 -21.98 11.81 17.93
C ASP A 143 -21.61 12.21 19.40
N MET A 144 -21.88 13.46 19.81
CA MET A 144 -21.52 13.98 21.14
C MET A 144 -22.69 14.11 22.13
N GLU A 145 -23.91 13.72 21.76
CA GLU A 145 -25.12 13.89 22.60
C GLU A 145 -25.58 12.66 23.40
N GLU A 146 -24.82 11.56 23.48
CA GLU A 146 -25.22 10.41 24.32
C GLU A 146 -24.38 10.29 25.61
N PRO A 147 -24.91 10.68 26.79
CA PRO A 147 -24.24 10.42 28.05
C PRO A 147 -24.42 8.94 28.39
N LEU A 148 -23.36 8.15 28.25
CA LEU A 148 -23.31 6.77 28.75
C LEU A 148 -23.44 6.75 30.28
N LEU A 149 -24.68 6.62 30.77
CA LEU A 149 -24.96 6.05 32.08
C LEU A 149 -24.73 4.53 31.99
N LEU A 150 -23.51 4.09 32.29
CA LEU A 150 -23.25 2.67 32.55
C LEU A 150 -23.79 2.32 33.94
N PRO A 151 -24.74 1.38 34.08
CA PRO A 151 -25.05 0.83 35.38
C PRO A 151 -23.86 0.02 35.86
N SER A 152 -23.44 0.32 37.08
CA SER A 152 -22.44 -0.41 37.85
C SER A 152 -22.94 -1.83 38.12
N GLU A 153 -22.56 -2.79 37.27
CA GLU A 153 -22.63 -4.21 37.64
C GLU A 153 -21.28 -4.67 38.20
N GLU A 154 -21.26 -4.63 39.53
CA GLU A 154 -20.48 -5.45 40.43
C GLU A 154 -20.66 -6.94 40.09
N ASN A 155 -19.60 -7.60 39.61
CA ASN A 155 -19.40 -9.02 39.92
C ASN A 155 -17.92 -9.37 39.87
N GLY A 156 -17.35 -9.57 41.07
CA GLY A 156 -15.98 -10.00 41.26
C GLY A 156 -15.74 -11.39 40.66
N ARG A 157 -14.86 -11.43 39.65
CA ARG A 157 -14.00 -12.58 39.38
C ARG A 157 -12.59 -12.06 39.12
N GLU A 158 -11.69 -12.43 40.02
CA GLU A 158 -10.27 -12.14 39.94
C GLU A 158 -9.63 -12.73 38.67
N ALA A 159 -8.55 -12.07 38.25
CA ALA A 159 -7.88 -12.19 36.97
C ALA A 159 -7.13 -13.52 36.75
N PRO A 160 -7.16 -14.06 35.52
CA PRO A 160 -6.04 -14.79 34.94
C PRO A 160 -5.25 -13.90 33.97
N GLN A 161 -3.92 -13.96 34.09
CA GLN A 161 -2.92 -13.20 33.32
C GLN A 161 -3.14 -13.17 31.79
N THR A 162 -3.32 -11.96 31.28
CA THR A 162 -2.85 -11.37 30.01
C THR A 162 -2.34 -12.32 28.91
N ARG A 163 -3.23 -12.75 28.01
CA ARG A 163 -2.84 -13.23 26.66
C ARG A 163 -3.96 -13.15 25.60
N HIS A 164 -4.92 -12.23 25.72
CA HIS A 164 -6.09 -12.19 24.82
C HIS A 164 -6.50 -10.79 24.32
N SER A 165 -5.63 -9.78 24.47
CA SER A 165 -5.93 -8.40 24.03
C SER A 165 -5.59 -8.14 22.56
N GLU A 166 -4.63 -8.88 21.99
CA GLU A 166 -4.17 -8.65 20.62
C GLU A 166 -5.21 -9.07 19.56
N ASP A 167 -5.94 -10.18 19.78
CA ASP A 167 -6.94 -10.67 18.80
C ASP A 167 -8.19 -9.78 18.74
N SER A 168 -8.56 -9.18 19.87
CA SER A 168 -9.70 -8.25 19.97
C SER A 168 -9.40 -6.92 19.30
N PHE A 169 -8.17 -6.41 19.46
CA PHE A 169 -7.72 -5.21 18.76
C PHE A 169 -7.63 -5.45 17.25
N LEU A 170 -7.13 -6.61 16.82
CA LEU A 170 -7.07 -6.97 15.40
C LEU A 170 -8.46 -7.19 14.78
N GLN A 171 -9.47 -7.64 15.53
CA GLN A 171 -10.85 -7.67 15.04
C GLN A 171 -11.47 -6.27 14.87
N VAL A 172 -11.20 -5.36 15.80
CA VAL A 172 -11.70 -3.97 15.72
C VAL A 172 -10.99 -3.20 14.60
N VAL A 173 -9.67 -3.37 14.46
CA VAL A 173 -8.90 -2.80 13.35
C VAL A 173 -9.31 -3.41 12.01
N GLY A 174 -9.56 -4.72 11.96
CA GLY A 174 -10.05 -5.43 10.77
C GLY A 174 -11.43 -4.95 10.30
N ARG A 175 -12.39 -4.74 11.22
CA ARG A 175 -13.71 -4.17 10.89
C ARG A 175 -13.63 -2.73 10.38
N LYS A 176 -12.70 -1.92 10.89
CA LYS A 176 -12.54 -0.53 10.45
C LYS A 176 -11.87 -0.44 9.07
N ALA A 177 -11.00 -1.39 8.74
CA ALA A 177 -10.41 -1.52 7.40
C ALA A 177 -11.42 -1.99 6.34
N SER A 178 -12.33 -2.92 6.67
CA SER A 178 -13.36 -3.40 5.73
C SER A 178 -14.45 -2.36 5.44
N SER A 179 -14.72 -1.44 6.37
CA SER A 179 -15.68 -0.34 6.17
C SER A 179 -15.14 0.75 5.23
N PHE A 180 -13.82 0.85 5.06
CA PHE A 180 -13.17 1.84 4.17
C PHE A 180 -13.07 1.35 2.70
N ALA A 181 -13.37 0.08 2.42
CA ALA A 181 -13.17 -0.54 1.10
C ALA A 181 -14.45 -0.64 0.23
N THR A 182 -15.61 -0.14 0.69
CA THR A 182 -16.88 -0.39 -0.01
C THR A 182 -17.54 0.90 -0.52
N SER A 183 -17.00 1.45 -1.61
CA SER A 183 -17.78 2.06 -2.70
C SER A 183 -16.91 2.53 -3.88
N PRO A 184 -16.52 1.65 -4.82
CA PRO A 184 -16.24 2.13 -6.16
C PRO A 184 -17.56 2.50 -6.85
N PRO A 185 -17.67 3.65 -7.55
CA PRO A 185 -18.79 3.90 -8.43
C PRO A 185 -18.74 2.88 -9.58
N THR A 186 -19.64 1.92 -9.56
CA THR A 186 -19.86 0.99 -10.67
C THR A 186 -20.57 1.74 -11.79
N PHE A 187 -19.81 2.12 -12.81
CA PHE A 187 -20.40 2.54 -14.09
C PHE A 187 -20.72 1.25 -14.87
N GLU A 188 -22.01 0.88 -14.86
CA GLU A 188 -22.55 -0.34 -15.44
C GLU A 188 -22.49 -0.27 -16.97
N TYR A 189 -21.43 -0.81 -17.58
CA TYR A 189 -21.37 -1.04 -19.03
C TYR A 189 -22.08 -2.35 -19.36
N ASN A 190 -23.34 -2.25 -19.79
CA ASN A 190 -24.14 -3.38 -20.23
C ASN A 190 -23.52 -4.02 -21.47
N THR A 191 -22.73 -5.07 -21.27
CA THR A 191 -22.01 -5.80 -22.33
C THR A 191 -22.59 -7.20 -22.52
N HIS A 192 -23.91 -7.37 -22.40
CA HIS A 192 -24.58 -8.67 -22.58
C HIS A 192 -25.67 -8.69 -23.68
N GLN A 193 -25.67 -7.73 -24.62
CA GLN A 193 -26.66 -7.66 -25.71
C GLN A 193 -26.06 -7.70 -27.12
N VAL A 194 -24.81 -8.14 -27.29
CA VAL A 194 -24.22 -8.38 -28.61
C VAL A 194 -23.38 -9.65 -28.55
N LEU A 195 -23.70 -10.63 -29.41
CA LEU A 195 -23.10 -11.97 -29.56
C LEU A 195 -23.65 -13.07 -28.64
N LEU A 196 -24.86 -13.54 -28.92
CA LEU A 196 -25.09 -14.91 -29.39
C LEU A 196 -26.56 -15.09 -29.77
N GLY A 197 -26.83 -15.00 -31.07
CA GLY A 197 -28.08 -15.45 -31.65
C GLY A 197 -28.01 -16.93 -32.02
N SER A 198 -29.16 -17.59 -31.83
CA SER A 198 -29.63 -18.81 -32.50
C SER A 198 -29.23 -20.19 -31.90
N PRO A 199 -29.98 -21.27 -32.18
CA PRO A 199 -31.23 -21.60 -31.47
C PRO A 199 -31.27 -23.09 -31.04
N ASN A 200 -32.36 -23.48 -30.36
CA ASN A 200 -32.94 -24.85 -30.34
C ASN A 200 -32.47 -25.82 -29.23
N SER A 201 -33.43 -26.68 -28.83
CA SER A 201 -33.40 -27.75 -27.81
C SER A 201 -33.54 -27.27 -26.36
N GLY A 202 -34.58 -27.57 -25.59
CA GLY A 202 -35.55 -28.68 -25.63
C GLY A 202 -35.63 -29.31 -24.24
N SER A 203 -36.85 -29.46 -23.70
CA SER A 203 -37.23 -30.15 -22.44
C SER A 203 -36.80 -29.49 -21.12
N GLY A 204 -37.59 -29.41 -20.05
CA GLY A 204 -38.95 -29.83 -19.77
C GLY A 204 -39.25 -29.54 -18.29
N SER A 205 -40.53 -29.29 -17.96
CA SER A 205 -41.17 -29.26 -16.62
C SER A 205 -42.03 -28.00 -16.45
N LEU A 206 -43.14 -27.97 -17.17
CA LEU A 206 -44.28 -27.12 -16.85
C LEU A 206 -45.14 -27.85 -15.82
N GLY A 207 -45.33 -27.23 -14.66
CA GLY A 207 -46.26 -27.67 -13.64
C GLY A 207 -47.69 -27.65 -14.19
N GLN A 208 -48.33 -28.82 -14.15
CA GLN A 208 -49.76 -28.97 -14.35
C GLN A 208 -50.51 -28.25 -13.21
N SER A 209 -51.38 -27.31 -13.57
CA SER A 209 -52.56 -26.99 -12.79
C SER A 209 -53.63 -26.37 -13.69
N SER A 210 -54.81 -26.98 -13.63
CA SER A 210 -56.13 -26.43 -13.97
C SER A 210 -56.66 -26.56 -15.41
N ARG A 211 -57.71 -27.40 -15.47
CA ARG A 211 -59.00 -27.25 -16.18
C ARG A 211 -59.24 -28.01 -17.48
N GLU A 212 -60.30 -28.83 -17.35
CA GLU A 212 -61.25 -29.40 -18.33
C GLU A 212 -60.83 -30.65 -19.10
#